data_AF-A0A699Z5H0-F1
#
_entry.id   AF-A0A699Z5H0-F1
#
_cell.length_a   1.000
_cell.length_b   1.000
_cell.length_c   1.000
_cell.angle_alpha   90.00
_cell.angle_beta   90.00
_cell.angle_gamma   90.00
#
_symmetry.space_group_name_H-M   'P 1'
#
loop_
_entity.id
_entity.type
_entity.pdbx_description
1 polymer ?
#
loop_
_entity_poly.entity_id
_entity_poly.type
_entity_poly.pdbx_seq_one_letter_code
_entity_poly.pdbx_strand_id
1 'polypeptide(L)'
;MVQCHTCGRTFNQLAYGKHAKVCEKVFVKKRKAFNVAEARVAGTEAAKFFDVKKGVPKSELQRPGSGPARAAGQKMSKWKMQSEQLRQAMRANRMIAEAKERGQDIRTLKFEAAAEELDDRVPCPHCGRKFAQLTAERHIPACKNIKAKPTFQKAKAGTGAYSRR
;
A
#
# COMPACT_ATOMS: atom_id res chain seq x y z
N MET A 1 3.34 -10.83 53.88
CA MET A 1 2.96 -10.72 52.45
C MET A 1 1.48 -11.06 52.33
N VAL A 2 0.70 -10.31 51.55
CA VAL A 2 -0.75 -10.49 51.36
C VAL A 2 -1.02 -10.90 49.91
N GLN A 3 -1.88 -11.89 49.70
CA GLN A 3 -2.23 -12.39 48.37
C GLN A 3 -3.45 -11.66 47.79
N CYS A 4 -3.40 -11.31 46.50
CA CYS A 4 -4.55 -10.76 45.79
C CYS A 4 -5.53 -11.88 45.40
N HIS A 5 -6.80 -11.75 45.81
CA HIS A 5 -7.87 -12.70 45.49
C HIS A 5 -8.18 -12.80 43.98
N THR A 6 -7.93 -11.73 43.22
CA THR A 6 -8.33 -11.65 41.80
C THR A 6 -7.26 -12.20 40.86
N CYS A 7 -5.98 -12.08 41.21
CA CYS A 7 -4.88 -12.51 40.33
C CYS A 7 -3.86 -13.43 41.01
N GLY A 8 -4.09 -13.85 42.25
CA GLY A 8 -3.27 -14.83 42.98
C GLY A 8 -1.86 -14.39 43.37
N ARG A 9 -1.44 -13.17 43.01
CA ARG A 9 -0.08 -12.64 43.26
C ARG A 9 0.09 -12.16 44.71
N THR A 10 1.27 -12.34 45.29
CA THR A 10 1.62 -11.93 46.65
C THR A 10 2.36 -10.60 46.68
N PHE A 11 1.99 -9.71 47.61
CA PHE A 11 2.52 -8.36 47.73
C PHE A 11 2.86 -8.00 49.18
N ASN A 12 3.67 -6.95 49.38
CA ASN A 12 3.80 -6.31 50.70
C ASN A 12 2.56 -5.43 50.99
N GLN A 13 2.34 -5.02 52.26
CA GLN A 13 1.16 -4.26 52.68
C GLN A 13 0.96 -2.96 51.88
N LEU A 14 2.05 -2.20 51.67
CA LEU A 14 2.01 -0.92 50.94
C LEU A 14 1.69 -1.08 49.45
N ALA A 15 2.25 -2.10 48.79
CA ALA A 15 2.00 -2.40 47.39
C ALA A 15 0.61 -3.03 47.20
N TYR A 16 0.12 -3.82 48.16
CA TYR A 16 -1.20 -4.44 48.10
C TYR A 16 -2.32 -3.40 47.94
N GLY A 17 -2.28 -2.30 48.70
CA GLY A 17 -3.30 -1.25 48.61
C GLY A 17 -3.38 -0.59 47.22
N LYS A 18 -2.25 -0.42 46.53
CA LYS A 18 -2.22 0.06 45.14
C LYS A 18 -2.63 -1.02 44.15
N HIS A 19 -2.14 -2.24 44.37
CA HIS A 19 -2.38 -3.40 43.52
C HIS A 19 -3.86 -3.77 43.47
N ALA A 20 -4.54 -3.88 44.62
CA ALA A 20 -5.95 -4.29 44.68
C ALA A 20 -6.85 -3.39 43.81
N LYS A 21 -6.66 -2.07 43.88
CA LYS A 21 -7.42 -1.08 43.10
C LYS A 21 -7.19 -1.20 41.59
N VAL A 22 -5.97 -1.51 41.15
CA VAL A 22 -5.63 -1.67 39.72
C VAL A 22 -6.05 -3.05 39.23
N CYS A 23 -5.83 -4.09 40.02
CA CYS A 23 -6.16 -5.47 39.70
C CYS A 23 -7.65 -5.62 39.40
N GLU A 24 -8.51 -5.03 40.25
CA GLU A 24 -9.96 -5.00 40.00
C GLU A 24 -10.31 -4.26 38.69
N LYS A 25 -9.67 -3.12 38.42
CA LYS A 25 -9.92 -2.32 37.20
C LYS A 25 -9.45 -2.99 35.90
N VAL A 26 -8.48 -3.90 35.97
CA VAL A 26 -7.91 -4.56 34.79
C VAL A 26 -8.55 -5.93 34.56
N PHE A 27 -8.75 -6.71 35.62
CA PHE A 27 -9.17 -8.11 35.51
C PHE A 27 -10.67 -8.31 35.77
N VAL A 28 -11.31 -7.49 36.63
CA VAL A 28 -12.76 -7.59 36.89
C VAL A 28 -13.53 -6.67 35.94
N LYS A 29 -13.09 -5.40 35.81
CA LYS A 29 -13.73 -4.43 34.93
C LYS A 29 -13.08 -4.52 33.54
N LYS A 30 -13.73 -5.18 32.59
CA LYS A 30 -13.28 -5.17 31.18
C LYS A 30 -13.25 -3.72 30.67
N ARG A 31 -12.05 -3.15 30.51
CA ARG A 31 -11.88 -1.84 29.87
C ARG A 31 -12.38 -1.93 28.43
N LYS A 32 -13.05 -0.87 27.96
CA LYS A 32 -13.43 -0.76 26.54
C LYS A 32 -12.16 -0.87 25.70
N ALA A 33 -12.18 -1.72 24.68
CA ALA A 33 -11.06 -1.82 23.75
C ALA A 33 -10.83 -0.46 23.11
N PHE A 34 -9.61 0.06 23.22
CA PHE A 34 -9.26 1.33 22.60
C PHE A 34 -9.15 1.13 21.09
N ASN A 35 -10.06 1.75 20.34
CA ASN A 35 -10.06 1.67 18.89
C ASN A 35 -9.15 2.77 18.31
N VAL A 36 -7.99 2.36 17.79
CA VAL A 36 -6.98 3.26 17.22
C VAL A 36 -7.53 4.07 16.04
N ALA A 37 -8.45 3.51 15.26
CA ALA A 37 -9.09 4.23 14.15
C ALA A 37 -9.94 5.41 14.67
N GLU A 38 -10.61 5.21 15.80
CA GLU A 38 -11.43 6.20 16.49
C GLU A 38 -10.58 7.35 16.98
N ALA A 39 -9.47 7.04 17.66
CA ALA A 39 -8.53 8.05 18.15
C ALA A 39 -7.81 8.81 17.04
N ARG A 40 -7.56 8.16 15.90
CA ARG A 40 -6.90 8.79 14.75
C ARG A 40 -7.82 9.74 13.98
N VAL A 41 -9.11 9.42 13.96
CA VAL A 41 -10.12 10.17 13.21
C VAL A 41 -10.76 11.26 14.08
N ALA A 42 -10.83 11.08 15.40
CA ALA A 42 -11.32 12.08 16.34
C ALA A 42 -10.55 13.41 16.21
N GLY A 43 -11.27 14.50 15.99
CA GLY A 43 -10.70 15.85 15.81
C GLY A 43 -10.30 16.19 14.38
N THR A 44 -10.46 15.28 13.42
CA THR A 44 -10.23 15.54 11.99
C THR A 44 -11.54 15.61 11.22
N GLU A 45 -11.58 16.31 10.10
CA GLU A 45 -12.78 16.37 9.23
C GLU A 45 -13.17 14.98 8.67
N ALA A 46 -12.24 14.02 8.69
CA ALA A 46 -12.47 12.63 8.33
C ALA A 46 -13.50 11.93 9.24
N ALA A 47 -13.77 12.46 10.43
CA ALA A 47 -14.81 11.95 11.33
C ALA A 47 -16.22 12.00 10.71
N LYS A 48 -16.46 12.90 9.75
CA LYS A 48 -17.74 13.00 9.03
C LYS A 48 -17.91 11.86 8.01
N PHE A 49 -16.83 11.22 7.58
CA PHE A 49 -16.80 10.30 6.44
C PHE A 49 -16.36 8.87 6.78
N PHE A 50 -15.79 8.64 7.97
CA PHE A 50 -15.27 7.33 8.37
C PHE A 50 -16.15 6.69 9.45
N ASP A 51 -16.67 5.49 9.20
CA ASP A 51 -17.44 4.73 10.19
C ASP A 51 -16.49 3.87 11.03
N VAL A 52 -16.26 4.31 12.26
CA VAL A 52 -15.27 3.69 13.13
C VAL A 52 -15.71 2.31 13.65
N LYS A 53 -17.02 2.00 13.63
CA LYS A 53 -17.52 0.67 14.03
C LYS A 53 -17.11 -0.43 13.06
N LYS A 54 -16.89 -0.10 11.80
CA LYS A 54 -16.56 -1.09 10.75
C LYS A 54 -15.18 -0.91 10.13
N GLY A 55 -14.48 0.19 10.43
CA GLY A 55 -13.13 0.44 9.91
C GLY A 55 -13.10 0.70 8.40
N VAL A 56 -14.23 1.10 7.81
CA VAL A 56 -14.39 1.32 6.36
C VAL A 56 -14.99 2.71 6.13
N PRO A 57 -14.59 3.44 5.07
CA PRO A 57 -15.25 4.68 4.69
C PRO A 57 -16.75 4.48 4.43
N LYS A 58 -17.56 5.46 4.87
CA LYS A 58 -19.03 5.44 4.77
C LYS A 58 -19.56 5.35 3.34
N SER A 59 -18.75 5.75 2.35
CA SER A 59 -19.05 5.59 0.92
C SER A 59 -19.11 4.12 0.47
N GLU A 60 -18.43 3.20 1.15
CA GLU A 60 -18.47 1.77 0.84
C GLU A 60 -19.73 1.10 1.44
N LEU A 61 -20.31 1.69 2.50
CA LEU A 61 -21.49 1.20 3.21
C LEU A 61 -22.81 1.45 2.46
N GLN A 62 -22.84 2.38 1.51
CA GLN A 62 -24.03 2.71 0.72
C GLN A 62 -24.17 1.85 -0.55
N ARG A 63 -23.49 0.71 -0.64
CA ARG A 63 -23.72 -0.27 -1.72
C ARG A 63 -24.79 -1.26 -1.27
N PRO A 64 -26.05 -1.15 -1.73
CA PRO A 64 -27.03 -2.20 -1.50
C PRO A 64 -26.66 -3.40 -2.37
N GLY A 65 -26.58 -4.59 -1.76
CA GLY A 65 -26.58 -5.87 -2.45
C GLY A 65 -25.26 -6.27 -3.11
N SER A 66 -24.43 -6.99 -2.37
CA SER A 66 -23.51 -7.97 -2.97
C SER A 66 -24.29 -9.22 -3.38
N GLY A 67 -25.14 -9.09 -4.40
CA GLY A 67 -25.58 -10.20 -5.25
C GLY A 67 -24.69 -10.26 -6.50
N PRO A 68 -24.57 -11.43 -7.18
CA PRO A 68 -23.65 -11.61 -8.30
C PRO A 68 -24.25 -11.02 -9.57
N ALA A 69 -24.28 -9.70 -9.69
CA ALA A 69 -24.73 -9.02 -10.90
C ALA A 69 -24.19 -7.59 -10.95
N ARG A 70 -22.90 -7.43 -11.30
CA ARG A 70 -22.43 -6.19 -11.92
C ARG A 70 -21.61 -6.51 -13.15
N ALA A 71 -22.36 -6.60 -14.25
CA ALA A 71 -22.08 -6.02 -15.55
C ALA A 71 -20.65 -6.12 -16.08
N ALA A 72 -20.52 -6.94 -17.12
CA ALA A 72 -19.54 -6.80 -18.19
C ALA A 72 -19.29 -5.31 -18.51
N GLY A 73 -18.02 -4.89 -18.46
CA GLY A 73 -17.58 -3.58 -18.95
C GLY A 73 -16.82 -2.70 -17.96
N GLN A 74 -16.71 -3.06 -16.66
CA GLN A 74 -15.80 -2.33 -15.78
C GLN A 74 -14.35 -2.76 -16.05
N LYS A 75 -13.61 -1.90 -16.77
CA LYS A 75 -12.15 -2.02 -16.90
C LYS A 75 -11.58 -2.28 -15.51
N MET A 76 -10.83 -3.38 -15.36
CA MET A 76 -10.26 -3.80 -14.09
C MET A 76 -9.50 -2.62 -13.46
N SER A 77 -9.70 -2.40 -12.16
CA SER A 77 -8.97 -1.36 -11.42
C SER A 77 -7.46 -1.47 -11.65
N LYS A 78 -6.77 -0.33 -11.76
CA LYS A 78 -5.30 -0.26 -11.97
C LYS A 78 -4.53 -1.17 -11.00
N TRP A 79 -4.95 -1.24 -9.73
CA TRP A 79 -4.36 -2.15 -8.75
C TRP A 79 -4.53 -3.63 -9.14
N LYS A 80 -5.73 -4.04 -9.55
CA LYS A 80 -6.00 -5.43 -9.93
C LYS A 80 -5.15 -5.83 -11.14
N MET A 81 -5.06 -4.94 -12.13
CA MET A 81 -4.23 -5.15 -13.32
C MET A 81 -2.74 -5.27 -12.99
N GLN A 82 -2.19 -4.35 -12.17
CA GLN A 82 -0.78 -4.42 -11.74
C GLN A 82 -0.49 -5.67 -10.88
N SER A 83 -1.42 -6.03 -10.00
CA SER A 83 -1.32 -7.22 -9.15
C SER A 83 -1.35 -8.51 -9.97
N GLU A 84 -2.20 -8.57 -10.99
CA GLU A 84 -2.26 -9.69 -11.94
C GLU A 84 -0.99 -9.79 -12.79
N GLN A 85 -0.50 -8.67 -13.32
CA GLN A 85 0.76 -8.60 -14.06
C GLN A 85 1.94 -9.12 -13.22
N LEU A 86 2.02 -8.73 -11.95
CA LEU A 86 3.04 -9.25 -11.02
C LEU A 86 2.92 -10.76 -10.84
N ARG A 87 1.71 -11.29 -10.64
CA ARG A 87 1.49 -12.74 -10.50
C ARG A 87 1.87 -13.50 -11.77
N GLN A 88 1.56 -12.97 -12.94
CA GLN A 88 1.96 -13.53 -14.24
C GLN A 88 3.48 -13.57 -14.39
N ALA A 89 4.17 -12.47 -14.10
CA ALA A 89 5.64 -12.41 -14.14
C ALA A 89 6.29 -13.44 -13.21
N MET A 90 5.75 -13.61 -11.99
CA MET A 90 6.25 -14.62 -11.05
C MET A 90 6.01 -16.05 -11.55
N ARG A 91 4.88 -16.33 -12.20
CA ARG A 91 4.63 -17.63 -12.85
C ARG A 91 5.61 -17.89 -13.98
N ALA A 92 5.86 -16.91 -14.84
CA ALA A 92 6.83 -17.01 -15.93
C ALA A 92 8.25 -17.30 -15.40
N ASN A 93 8.68 -16.59 -14.35
CA ASN A 93 9.99 -16.82 -13.72
C ASN A 93 10.15 -18.25 -13.17
N ARG A 94 9.07 -18.82 -12.60
CA ARG A 94 9.08 -20.23 -12.16
C ARG A 94 9.24 -21.20 -13.32
N MET A 95 8.52 -20.98 -14.43
CA MET A 95 8.69 -21.80 -15.64
C MET A 95 10.10 -21.72 -16.22
N ILE A 96 10.72 -20.53 -16.22
CA ILE A 96 12.12 -20.35 -16.66
C ILE A 96 13.07 -21.13 -15.75
N ALA A 97 12.88 -21.05 -14.43
CA ALA A 97 13.72 -21.75 -13.47
C ALA A 97 13.61 -23.27 -13.66
N GLU A 98 12.39 -23.81 -13.77
CA GLU A 98 12.17 -25.23 -13.99
C GLU A 98 12.73 -25.72 -15.34
N ALA A 99 12.57 -24.94 -16.40
CA ALA A 99 13.13 -25.31 -17.71
C ALA A 99 14.66 -25.31 -17.68
N LYS A 100 15.27 -24.36 -16.96
CA LYS A 100 16.72 -24.34 -16.73
C LYS A 100 17.19 -25.57 -15.95
N GLU A 101 16.44 -26.00 -14.94
CA GLU A 101 16.73 -27.23 -14.18
C GLU A 101 16.58 -28.49 -15.05
N ARG A 102 15.57 -28.53 -15.94
CA ARG A 102 15.35 -29.63 -16.89
C ARG A 102 16.28 -29.58 -18.11
N GLY A 103 17.20 -28.63 -18.18
CA GLY A 103 18.11 -28.45 -19.32
C GLY A 103 17.42 -28.07 -20.64
N GLN A 104 16.18 -27.57 -20.58
CA GLN A 104 15.44 -27.11 -21.75
C GLN A 104 15.85 -25.67 -22.11
N ASP A 105 16.03 -25.39 -23.40
CA ASP A 105 16.42 -24.05 -23.86
C ASP A 105 15.27 -23.05 -23.63
N ILE A 106 15.60 -21.93 -22.99
CA ILE A 106 14.67 -20.88 -22.56
C ILE A 106 13.96 -20.25 -23.78
N ARG A 107 14.58 -20.32 -24.96
CA ARG A 107 14.04 -19.79 -26.23
C ARG A 107 12.80 -20.53 -26.75
N THR A 108 12.64 -21.79 -26.38
CA THR A 108 11.51 -22.62 -26.82
C THR A 108 10.27 -22.39 -25.94
N LEU A 109 10.45 -21.79 -24.75
CA LEU A 109 9.35 -21.50 -23.84
C LEU A 109 8.55 -20.31 -24.35
N LYS A 110 7.27 -20.56 -24.66
CA LYS A 110 6.33 -19.52 -25.04
C LYS A 110 5.72 -18.92 -23.77
N PHE A 111 6.14 -17.71 -23.42
CA PHE A 111 5.47 -16.92 -22.39
C PHE A 111 4.30 -16.17 -23.02
N GLU A 112 3.16 -16.15 -22.33
CA GLU A 112 2.09 -15.22 -22.66
C GLU A 112 2.62 -13.80 -22.47
N ALA A 113 2.58 -13.00 -23.54
CA ALA A 113 3.05 -11.63 -23.50
C ALA A 113 2.32 -10.89 -22.37
N ALA A 114 3.08 -10.26 -21.47
CA ALA A 114 2.51 -9.45 -20.42
C ALA A 114 1.55 -8.43 -21.04
N ALA A 115 0.36 -8.28 -20.45
CA ALA A 115 -0.60 -7.30 -20.89
C ALA A 115 0.07 -5.92 -21.04
N GLU A 116 -0.22 -5.24 -22.15
CA GLU A 116 0.34 -3.93 -22.48
C GLU A 116 0.25 -3.00 -21.27
N GLU A 117 1.41 -2.57 -20.78
CA GLU A 117 1.47 -1.63 -19.66
C GLU A 117 0.79 -0.34 -20.11
N LEU A 118 -0.39 -0.05 -19.56
CA LEU A 118 -1.08 1.23 -19.76
C LEU A 118 -0.21 2.34 -19.14
N ASP A 119 0.74 2.84 -19.93
CA ASP A 119 1.62 3.94 -19.56
C ASP A 119 0.83 5.25 -19.64
N ASP A 120 0.21 5.64 -18.52
CA ASP A 120 -0.55 6.89 -18.38
C ASP A 120 0.32 8.17 -18.48
N ARG A 121 1.60 8.07 -18.87
CA ARG A 121 2.54 9.19 -18.92
C ARG A 121 2.60 9.83 -20.31
N VAL A 122 2.46 11.15 -20.35
CA VAL A 122 2.54 11.96 -21.57
C VAL A 122 4.01 12.33 -21.86
N PRO A 123 4.50 12.11 -23.11
CA PRO A 123 5.82 12.56 -23.53
C PRO A 123 5.86 14.07 -23.75
N CYS A 124 6.92 14.73 -23.25
CA CYS A 124 7.16 16.16 -23.50
C CYS A 124 7.68 16.37 -24.94
N PRO A 125 7.07 17.27 -25.75
CA PRO A 125 7.48 17.49 -27.14
C PRO A 125 8.87 18.16 -27.28
N HIS A 126 9.40 18.75 -26.21
CA HIS A 126 10.66 19.48 -26.23
C HIS A 126 11.87 18.67 -25.74
N CYS A 127 11.66 17.63 -24.93
CA CYS A 127 12.75 16.81 -24.37
C CYS A 127 12.51 15.30 -24.38
N GLY A 128 11.36 14.82 -24.85
CA GLY A 128 11.04 13.39 -24.97
C GLY A 128 10.84 12.64 -23.65
N ARG A 129 11.00 13.29 -22.49
CA ARG A 129 10.74 12.68 -21.18
C ARG A 129 9.24 12.49 -20.97
N LYS A 130 8.85 11.34 -20.41
CA LYS A 130 7.47 10.97 -20.09
C LYS A 130 7.13 11.38 -18.65
N PHE A 131 6.02 12.11 -18.47
CA PHE A 131 5.55 12.59 -17.16
C PHE A 131 4.08 12.22 -16.94
N ALA A 132 3.65 12.10 -15.68
CA ALA A 132 2.22 12.05 -15.38
C ALA A 132 1.53 13.34 -15.85
N GLN A 133 0.24 13.28 -16.18
CA GLN A 133 -0.54 14.39 -16.76
C GLN A 133 -0.28 15.76 -16.09
N LEU A 134 -0.54 15.88 -14.78
CA LEU A 134 -0.35 17.12 -14.01
C LEU A 134 1.12 17.60 -14.00
N THR A 135 2.05 16.66 -14.01
CA THR A 135 3.48 16.98 -14.06
C THR A 135 3.87 17.46 -15.46
N ALA A 136 3.30 16.87 -16.51
CA ALA A 136 3.52 17.28 -17.89
C ALA A 136 3.02 18.72 -18.11
N GLU A 137 1.84 19.05 -17.60
CA GLU A 137 1.25 20.41 -17.69
C GLU A 137 2.16 21.48 -17.09
N ARG A 138 2.81 21.19 -15.96
CA ARG A 138 3.79 22.11 -15.34
C ARG A 138 5.15 22.06 -16.02
N HIS A 139 5.54 20.90 -16.53
CA HIS A 139 6.86 20.67 -17.13
C HIS A 139 7.00 21.29 -18.51
N ILE A 140 6.01 21.15 -19.39
CA ILE A 140 6.04 21.61 -20.78
C ILE A 140 6.36 23.12 -20.90
N PRO A 141 5.70 24.05 -20.18
CA PRO A 141 5.97 25.48 -20.31
C PRO A 141 7.37 25.85 -19.80
N ALA A 142 7.83 25.22 -18.72
CA ALA A 142 9.19 25.41 -18.21
C ALA A 142 10.22 24.86 -19.20
N CYS A 143 10.00 23.65 -19.72
CA CYS A 143 10.91 22.97 -20.64
C CYS A 143 11.05 23.68 -22.00
N LYS A 144 10.03 24.44 -22.42
CA LYS A 144 10.08 25.25 -23.64
C LYS A 144 11.22 26.29 -23.59
N ASN A 145 11.42 26.93 -22.44
CA ASN A 145 12.30 28.09 -22.27
C ASN A 145 13.73 27.76 -21.78
N ILE A 146 14.01 26.50 -21.46
CA ILE A 146 15.36 26.08 -21.05
C ILE A 146 16.29 26.10 -22.28
N LYS A 147 17.34 26.94 -22.24
CA LYS A 147 18.37 27.03 -23.28
C LYS A 147 19.36 25.86 -23.22
N ALA A 148 19.80 25.50 -22.01
CA ALA A 148 20.66 24.34 -21.76
C ALA A 148 19.81 23.07 -21.63
N LYS A 149 19.22 22.60 -22.73
CA LYS A 149 18.43 21.36 -22.73
C LYS A 149 19.38 20.18 -22.53
N PRO A 150 19.22 19.37 -21.46
CA PRO A 150 19.97 18.13 -21.37
C PRO A 150 19.55 17.24 -22.53
N THR A 151 20.53 16.75 -23.30
CA THR A 151 20.30 15.66 -24.25
C THR A 151 19.77 14.45 -23.48
N PHE A 152 18.95 13.64 -24.15
CA PHE A 152 18.28 12.49 -23.53
C PHE A 152 19.28 11.70 -22.67
N GLN A 153 19.11 11.76 -21.35
CA GLN A 153 19.94 10.98 -20.44
C GLN A 153 19.55 9.52 -20.66
N LYS A 154 20.43 8.76 -21.33
CA LYS A 154 20.24 7.33 -21.51
C LYS A 154 20.02 6.71 -20.12
N ALA A 155 19.13 5.71 -20.03
CA ALA A 155 18.96 4.96 -18.80
C ALA A 155 20.33 4.48 -18.31
N LYS A 156 20.67 4.77 -17.04
CA LYS A 156 21.98 4.56 -16.40
C LYS A 156 23.13 5.53 -16.75
N ALA A 157 22.88 6.64 -17.46
CA ALA A 157 23.90 7.66 -17.76
C ALA A 157 24.09 8.72 -16.66
N GLY A 158 23.26 8.71 -15.61
CA GLY A 158 23.45 9.59 -14.46
C GLY A 158 24.49 9.01 -13.50
N THR A 159 25.62 9.70 -13.32
CA THR A 159 26.51 9.44 -12.19
C THR A 159 25.70 9.66 -10.91
N GLY A 160 25.50 8.58 -10.14
CA GLY A 160 24.78 8.67 -8.87
C GLY A 160 25.41 9.73 -7.99
N ALA A 161 24.59 10.56 -7.34
CA ALA A 161 25.02 11.70 -6.52
C ALA A 161 26.02 11.34 -5.38
N TYR A 162 26.27 10.05 -5.15
CA TYR A 162 27.23 9.51 -4.18
C TYR A 162 28.68 9.38 -4.73
N SER A 163 28.95 9.61 -6.01
CA SER A 163 30.30 9.39 -6.59
C SER A 163 31.26 10.57 -6.45
N ARG A 164 31.03 11.50 -5.53
CA ARG A 164 32.01 12.55 -5.19
C ARG A 164 32.56 12.29 -3.79
N ARG A 165 33.63 11.49 -3.74
CA ARG A 165 34.60 11.48 -2.65
C ARG A 165 35.96 11.84 -3.25
#